data_AF-A0A971RQP6-F1
#
_entry.id   AF-A0A971RQP6-F1
#
_cell.length_a   1.000
_cell.length_b   1.000
_cell.length_c   1.000
_cell.angle_alpha   90.00
_cell.angle_beta   90.00
_cell.angle_gamma   90.00
#
_symmetry.space_group_name_H-M   'P 1'
#
loop_
_entity.id
_entity.type
_entity.pdbx_description
1 polymer ?
#
loop_
_entity_poly.entity_id
_entity_poly.type
_entity_poly.pdbx_seq_one_letter_code
_entity_poly.pdbx_strand_id
1 'polypeptide(L)'
;MGGITILEILQSQPAVLSRLQRLILQPNVAAAQVRYWLVANYWQIVDEALVADNEIIYEIIVAEPGSMPPLTPVQAEIGPVLLVKRPPEFKARVRTAIAERQYVASQLARSTSKAAASKRQRLLQEISMLETLLS
;
A
#
# COMPACT_ATOMS: atom_id res chain seq x y z
N MET A 1 11.97 3.15 5.86
CA MET A 1 11.57 4.59 5.99
C MET A 1 10.06 4.71 5.79
N GLY A 2 9.42 5.78 6.28
CA GLY A 2 8.00 5.99 6.00
C GLY A 2 7.75 6.36 4.54
N GLY A 3 6.61 5.95 3.97
CA GLY A 3 6.26 6.19 2.57
C GLY A 3 6.30 7.67 2.20
N ILE A 4 5.81 8.56 3.07
CA ILE A 4 5.84 10.02 2.83
C ILE A 4 7.29 10.53 2.69
N THR A 5 8.20 10.12 3.58
CA THR A 5 9.61 10.50 3.49
C THR A 5 10.28 9.97 2.23
N ILE A 6 9.92 8.76 1.79
CA ILE A 6 10.39 8.21 0.50
C ILE A 6 9.95 9.13 -0.64
N LEU A 7 8.69 9.55 -0.66
CA LEU A 7 8.16 10.44 -1.70
C LEU A 7 8.84 11.81 -1.71
N GLU A 8 9.05 12.41 -0.53
CA GLU A 8 9.77 13.68 -0.41
C GLU A 8 11.17 13.59 -1.00
N ILE A 9 11.90 12.50 -0.75
CA ILE A 9 13.24 12.29 -1.31
C ILE A 9 13.18 12.15 -2.83
N LEU A 10 12.28 11.31 -3.36
CA LEU A 10 12.14 11.14 -4.81
C LEU A 10 11.77 12.45 -5.51
N GLN A 11 10.91 13.25 -4.90
CA GLN A 11 10.47 14.55 -5.43
C GLN A 11 11.53 15.65 -5.29
N SER A 12 12.42 15.56 -4.30
CA SER A 12 13.46 16.58 -4.08
C SER A 12 14.53 16.61 -5.19
N GLN A 13 14.69 15.51 -5.94
CA GLN A 13 15.74 15.38 -6.96
C GLN A 13 15.22 14.83 -8.30
N PRO A 14 14.36 15.57 -9.02
CA PRO A 14 13.76 15.11 -10.27
C PRO A 14 14.79 14.81 -11.38
N ALA A 15 15.92 15.54 -11.39
CA ALA A 15 17.00 15.33 -12.37
C ALA A 15 17.76 14.02 -12.17
N VAL A 16 17.83 13.51 -10.93
CA VAL A 16 18.40 12.19 -10.63
C VAL A 16 17.37 11.13 -11.02
N LEU A 17 16.13 11.32 -10.57
CA LEU A 17 15.03 10.40 -10.80
C LEU A 17 14.82 10.08 -12.29
N SER A 18 14.91 11.07 -13.17
CA SER A 18 14.74 10.90 -14.63
C SER A 18 15.80 10.04 -15.30
N ARG A 19 16.93 9.77 -14.61
CA ARG A 19 18.03 8.94 -15.11
C ARG A 19 17.99 7.51 -14.56
N LEU A 20 17.20 7.27 -13.52
CA LEU A 20 17.09 5.97 -12.89
C LEU A 20 16.31 5.01 -13.79
N GLN A 21 16.78 3.76 -13.85
CA GLN A 21 16.11 2.69 -14.59
C GLN A 21 15.25 1.81 -13.69
N ARG A 22 15.50 1.83 -12.38
CA ARG A 22 14.78 1.01 -11.41
C ARG A 22 14.79 1.67 -10.04
N LEU A 23 13.64 1.62 -9.38
CA LEU A 23 13.45 1.95 -7.97
C LEU A 23 13.17 0.65 -7.21
N ILE A 24 13.86 0.45 -6.09
CA ILE A 24 13.57 -0.62 -5.13
C ILE A 24 13.26 0.08 -3.82
N LEU A 25 11.99 0.07 -3.43
CA LEU A 25 11.47 0.84 -2.32
C LEU A 25 10.93 -0.08 -1.24
N GLN A 26 11.24 0.23 0.01
CA GLN A 26 10.77 -0.50 1.18
C GLN A 26 10.08 0.51 2.13
N PRO A 27 8.79 0.84 1.89
CA PRO A 27 8.03 1.68 2.79
C PRO A 27 7.63 0.89 4.05
N ASN A 28 8.00 1.40 5.23
CA ASN A 28 7.61 0.80 6.51
C ASN A 28 6.15 1.11 6.87
N VAL A 29 5.62 2.22 6.34
CA VAL A 29 4.22 2.66 6.49
C VAL A 29 3.83 3.38 5.21
N ALA A 30 2.52 3.52 4.96
CA ALA A 30 1.99 4.29 3.84
C ALA A 30 2.45 3.77 2.46
N ALA A 31 2.53 2.44 2.30
CA ALA A 31 2.90 1.79 1.02
C ALA A 31 1.92 2.16 -0.11
N ALA A 32 0.63 2.28 0.18
CA ALA A 32 -0.39 2.68 -0.79
C ALA A 32 -0.10 4.05 -1.43
N GLN A 33 0.35 5.02 -0.63
CA GLN A 33 0.72 6.35 -1.13
C GLN A 33 1.93 6.27 -2.06
N VAL A 34 2.91 5.42 -1.73
CA VAL A 34 4.06 5.17 -2.61
C VAL A 34 3.61 4.58 -3.94
N ARG A 35 2.73 3.57 -3.93
CA ARG A 35 2.19 2.97 -5.16
C ARG A 35 1.42 3.97 -6.01
N TYR A 36 0.54 4.76 -5.41
CA TYR A 36 -0.20 5.80 -6.15
C TYR A 36 0.73 6.81 -6.79
N TRP A 37 1.76 7.25 -6.06
CA TRP A 37 2.72 8.20 -6.59
C TRP A 37 3.52 7.61 -7.75
N LEU A 38 3.98 6.36 -7.64
CA LEU A 38 4.69 5.68 -8.72
C LEU A 38 3.85 5.68 -10.00
N VAL A 39 2.61 5.20 -9.94
CA VAL A 39 1.71 5.15 -11.11
C VAL A 39 1.43 6.54 -11.68
N ALA A 40 1.20 7.54 -10.81
CA ALA A 40 0.94 8.92 -11.23
C ALA A 40 2.16 9.59 -11.89
N ASN A 41 3.37 9.10 -11.62
CA ASN A 41 4.63 9.66 -12.13
C ASN A 41 5.29 8.77 -13.19
N TYR A 42 4.51 7.93 -13.88
CA TYR A 42 4.99 7.05 -14.95
C TYR A 42 6.09 6.09 -14.48
N TRP A 43 5.90 5.53 -13.29
CA TRP A 43 6.64 4.37 -12.80
C TRP A 43 5.70 3.17 -12.71
N GLN A 44 5.98 2.16 -13.52
CA GLN A 44 5.26 0.90 -13.51
C GLN A 44 5.82 0.02 -12.38
N ILE A 45 4.93 -0.52 -11.56
CA ILE A 45 5.29 -1.54 -10.55
C ILE A 45 5.49 -2.87 -11.28
N VAL A 46 6.72 -3.37 -11.30
CA VAL A 46 7.11 -4.57 -12.07
C VAL A 46 7.27 -5.81 -11.21
N ASP A 47 7.61 -5.67 -9.93
CA ASP A 47 7.63 -6.77 -8.96
C ASP A 47 7.34 -6.25 -7.55
N GLU A 48 6.88 -7.16 -6.71
CA GLU A 48 6.71 -6.91 -5.28
C GLU A 48 7.08 -8.16 -4.49
N ALA A 49 7.59 -7.94 -3.29
CA ALA A 49 7.90 -9.01 -2.35
C ALA A 49 7.39 -8.68 -0.95
N LEU A 50 7.05 -9.73 -0.22
CA LEU A 50 6.81 -9.69 1.21
C LEU A 50 7.93 -10.45 1.90
N VAL A 51 8.50 -9.86 2.94
CA VAL A 51 9.54 -10.47 3.76
C VAL A 51 9.07 -10.44 5.20
N ALA A 52 9.00 -11.61 5.83
CA ALA A 52 8.73 -11.70 7.26
C ALA A 52 10.03 -11.61 8.05
N ASP A 53 10.06 -10.74 9.04
CA ASP A 53 11.12 -10.67 10.04
C ASP A 53 10.46 -10.53 11.42
N ASN A 54 10.57 -11.59 12.22
CA ASN A 54 9.81 -11.77 13.46
C ASN A 54 8.29 -11.62 13.20
N GLU A 55 7.62 -10.69 13.89
CA GLU A 55 6.19 -10.42 13.74
C GLU A 55 5.87 -9.35 12.69
N ILE A 56 6.91 -8.80 12.02
CA ILE A 56 6.76 -7.70 11.07
C ILE A 56 6.84 -8.25 9.65
N ILE A 57 5.90 -7.82 8.80
CA ILE A 57 5.91 -8.12 7.37
C ILE A 57 6.31 -6.86 6.63
N TYR A 58 7.45 -6.90 5.97
CA TYR A 58 7.96 -5.81 5.16
C TYR A 58 7.53 -5.95 3.71
N GLU A 59 7.13 -4.83 3.11
CA GLU A 59 6.79 -4.72 1.69
C GLU A 59 7.99 -4.16 0.91
N ILE A 60 8.32 -4.82 -0.21
CA ILE A 60 9.28 -4.32 -1.19
C ILE A 60 8.52 -4.07 -2.48
N ILE A 61 8.68 -2.87 -3.04
CA ILE A 61 8.08 -2.44 -4.30
C ILE A 61 9.22 -2.19 -5.29
N VAL A 62 9.19 -2.89 -6.42
CA VAL A 62 10.12 -2.67 -7.53
C VAL A 62 9.38 -1.96 -8.65
N ALA A 63 9.91 -0.82 -9.09
CA ALA A 63 9.30 -0.03 -10.15
C ALA A 63 10.32 0.42 -11.19
N GLU A 64 9.87 0.55 -12.43
CA GLU A 64 10.66 0.97 -13.59
C GLU A 64 9.93 2.06 -14.37
N PRO A 65 10.63 2.89 -15.16
CA PRO A 65 9.99 3.89 -16.01
C PRO A 65 8.98 3.23 -16.95
N GLY A 66 7.72 3.65 -16.89
CA GLY A 66 6.65 3.05 -17.65
C GLY A 66 5.26 3.44 -17.14
N SER A 67 4.27 3.30 -18.02
CA SER A 67 2.88 3.55 -17.67
C SER A 67 2.19 2.27 -17.22
N MET A 68 1.29 2.37 -16.25
CA MET A 68 0.36 1.29 -15.91
C MET A 68 -1.04 1.86 -15.61
N PRO A 69 -2.10 1.03 -15.68
CA PRO A 69 -3.44 1.48 -15.35
C PRO A 69 -3.54 2.02 -13.91
N PRO A 70 -4.46 2.96 -13.64
CA PRO A 70 -4.72 3.44 -12.28
C PRO A 70 -5.04 2.29 -11.33
N LEU A 71 -4.51 2.37 -10.12
CA LEU A 71 -4.71 1.36 -9.09
C LEU A 71 -6.11 1.47 -8.48
N THR A 72 -6.78 0.33 -8.34
CA THR A 72 -7.92 0.21 -7.43
C THR A 72 -7.46 0.42 -5.97
N PRO A 73 -8.35 0.79 -5.04
CA PRO A 73 -7.99 0.93 -3.63
C PRO A 73 -7.33 -0.31 -3.03
N VAL A 74 -7.81 -1.51 -3.41
CA VAL A 74 -7.25 -2.78 -2.93
C VAL A 74 -5.85 -3.04 -3.51
N GLN A 75 -5.63 -2.73 -4.80
CA GLN A 75 -4.30 -2.84 -5.41
C GLN A 75 -3.31 -1.86 -4.80
N ALA A 76 -3.72 -0.63 -4.50
CA ALA A 76 -2.85 0.32 -3.81
C ALA A 76 -2.53 -0.17 -2.38
N GLU A 77 -3.51 -0.72 -1.68
CA GLU A 77 -3.32 -1.19 -0.32
C GLU A 77 -2.41 -2.41 -0.20
N ILE A 78 -2.70 -3.46 -0.98
CA ILE A 78 -2.03 -4.76 -0.84
C ILE A 78 -0.88 -4.94 -1.82
N GLY A 79 -0.93 -4.29 -2.98
CA GLY A 79 0.04 -4.42 -4.06
C GLY A 79 -0.52 -5.16 -5.27
N PRO A 80 -0.51 -4.56 -6.47
CA PRO A 80 -1.05 -5.18 -7.68
C PRO A 80 -0.33 -6.48 -8.06
N VAL A 81 0.98 -6.57 -7.82
CA VAL A 81 1.76 -7.78 -8.08
C VAL A 81 1.53 -8.80 -6.96
N LEU A 82 1.47 -8.36 -5.71
CA LEU A 82 1.22 -9.25 -4.56
C LEU A 82 -0.15 -9.95 -4.65
N LEU A 83 -1.17 -9.24 -5.14
CA LEU A 83 -2.51 -9.81 -5.35
C LEU A 83 -2.53 -10.98 -6.34
N VAL A 84 -1.62 -10.96 -7.33
CA VAL A 84 -1.47 -12.02 -8.33
C VAL A 84 -0.53 -13.12 -7.81
N LYS A 85 0.65 -12.74 -7.29
CA LYS A 85 1.72 -13.65 -6.87
C LYS A 85 1.35 -14.48 -5.64
N ARG A 86 0.57 -13.91 -4.72
CA ARG A 86 0.14 -14.52 -3.45
C ARG A 86 1.25 -15.33 -2.75
N PRO A 87 2.40 -14.71 -2.38
CA PRO A 87 3.49 -15.40 -1.68
C PRO A 87 3.03 -15.96 -0.32
N PRO A 88 3.82 -16.83 0.34
CA PRO A 88 3.45 -17.45 1.62
C PRO A 88 2.97 -16.45 2.69
N GLU A 89 3.60 -15.28 2.74
CA GLU A 89 3.32 -14.19 3.69
C GLU A 89 2.07 -13.38 3.33
N PHE A 90 1.48 -13.59 2.14
CA PHE A 90 0.37 -12.80 1.61
C PHE A 90 -0.84 -12.77 2.56
N LYS A 91 -1.28 -13.94 3.02
CA LYS A 91 -2.44 -14.02 3.94
C LYS A 91 -2.15 -13.29 5.25
N ALA A 92 -0.92 -13.35 5.74
CA ALA A 92 -0.52 -12.65 6.96
C ALA A 92 -0.51 -11.11 6.74
N ARG A 93 -0.04 -10.64 5.57
CA ARG A 93 -0.10 -9.22 5.19
C ARG A 93 -1.53 -8.70 5.07
N VAL A 94 -2.43 -9.49 4.45
CA VAL A 94 -3.86 -9.13 4.32
C VAL A 94 -4.51 -9.05 5.70
N ARG A 95 -4.26 -10.02 6.59
CA ARG A 95 -4.76 -9.98 7.97
C ARG A 95 -4.26 -8.76 8.74
N THR A 96 -3.00 -8.37 8.54
CA THR A 96 -2.43 -7.16 9.14
C THR A 96 -3.19 -5.91 8.66
N ALA A 97 -3.41 -5.77 7.35
CA ALA A 97 -4.20 -4.65 6.80
C ALA A 97 -5.65 -4.60 7.33
N ILE A 98 -6.27 -5.77 7.53
CA ILE A 98 -7.61 -5.86 8.13
C ILE A 98 -7.57 -5.38 9.59
N ALA A 99 -6.61 -5.88 10.39
CA ALA A 99 -6.49 -5.54 11.80
C ALA A 99 -6.26 -4.05 12.02
N GLU A 100 -5.38 -3.42 11.23
CA GLU A 100 -5.12 -1.97 11.26
C GLU A 100 -6.41 -1.17 11.01
N ARG A 101 -7.20 -1.56 9.99
CA ARG A 101 -8.47 -0.91 9.67
C ARG A 101 -9.53 -1.12 10.74
N GLN A 102 -9.62 -2.32 11.28
CA GLN A 102 -10.55 -2.64 12.37
C GLN A 102 -10.23 -1.80 13.61
N TYR A 103 -8.94 -1.62 13.92
CA TYR A 103 -8.49 -0.75 15.00
C TYR A 103 -8.92 0.70 14.76
N VAL A 104 -8.67 1.27 13.59
CA VAL A 104 -9.10 2.65 13.27
C VAL A 104 -10.62 2.77 13.31
N ALA A 105 -11.35 1.79 12.78
CA ALA A 105 -12.81 1.78 12.77
C ALA A 105 -13.40 1.72 14.19
N SER A 106 -12.75 1.02 15.13
CA SER A 106 -13.16 0.94 16.53
C SER A 106 -12.93 2.26 17.29
N GLN A 107 -11.84 2.98 16.99
CA GLN A 107 -11.60 4.31 17.53
C GLN A 107 -12.64 5.32 17.00
N LEU A 108 -12.97 5.25 15.71
CA LEU A 108 -13.97 6.14 15.10
C LEU A 108 -15.39 5.88 15.63
N ALA A 109 -15.70 4.66 16.09
CA ALA A 109 -16.99 4.33 16.69
C ALA A 109 -17.29 5.12 17.97
N ARG A 110 -16.26 5.66 18.63
CA ARG A 110 -16.39 6.49 19.84
C ARG A 110 -16.76 7.95 19.53
N SER A 111 -16.69 8.37 18.27
CA SER A 111 -17.04 9.72 17.83
C SER A 111 -18.50 9.81 17.37
N THR A 112 -19.17 10.90 17.71
CA THR A 112 -20.56 11.19 17.30
C THR A 112 -20.65 12.00 16.01
N SER A 113 -19.52 12.37 15.40
CA SER A 113 -19.52 13.22 14.21
C SER A 113 -19.96 12.43 12.95
N LYS A 114 -20.72 13.09 12.07
CA LYS A 114 -21.13 12.53 10.77
C LYS A 114 -19.92 12.14 9.91
N ALA A 115 -18.84 12.94 9.97
CA ALA A 115 -17.59 12.64 9.27
C ALA A 115 -16.92 11.35 9.77
N ALA A 116 -16.89 11.11 11.08
CA ALA A 116 -16.36 9.87 11.65
C ALA A 116 -17.21 8.66 11.25
N ALA A 117 -18.54 8.78 11.28
CA ALA A 117 -19.46 7.72 10.84
C ALA A 117 -19.23 7.34 9.37
N SER A 118 -19.16 8.33 8.47
CA SER A 118 -18.88 8.09 7.04
C SER A 118 -17.50 7.49 6.79
N LYS A 119 -16.47 7.90 7.55
CA LYS A 119 -15.13 7.31 7.45
C LYS A 119 -15.11 5.87 7.95
N ARG A 120 -15.78 5.58 9.07
CA ARG A 120 -15.93 4.23 9.60
C ARG A 120 -16.63 3.30 8.61
N GLN A 121 -17.71 3.75 7.98
CA GLN A 121 -18.43 2.94 6.99
C GLN A 121 -17.53 2.54 5.80
N ARG A 122 -16.70 3.47 5.31
CA ARG A 122 -15.72 3.18 4.25
C ARG A 122 -14.69 2.14 4.67
N LEU A 123 -14.14 2.27 5.88
CA LEU A 123 -13.19 1.28 6.41
C LEU A 123 -13.82 -0.11 6.52
N LEU A 124 -15.08 -0.21 6.95
CA LEU A 124 -15.79 -1.50 7.02
C LEU A 124 -16.02 -2.13 5.63
N GLN A 125 -16.30 -1.31 4.61
CA GLN A 125 -16.39 -1.79 3.22
C GLN A 125 -15.02 -2.29 2.73
N GLU A 126 -13.95 -1.57 3.01
CA GLU A 126 -12.58 -2.01 2.69
C GLU A 126 -12.20 -3.31 3.39
N ILE A 127 -12.53 -3.46 4.69
CA ILE A 127 -12.32 -4.69 5.44
C ILE A 127 -13.01 -5.87 4.75
N SER A 128 -14.29 -5.71 4.40
CA SER A 128 -15.05 -6.77 3.71
C SER A 128 -14.40 -7.15 2.38
N MET A 129 -13.92 -6.18 1.59
CA MET A 129 -13.17 -6.47 0.36
C MET A 129 -11.88 -7.22 0.63
N LEU A 130 -11.12 -6.85 1.66
CA LEU A 130 -9.88 -7.53 2.04
C LEU A 130 -10.12 -8.96 2.53
N GLU A 131 -11.22 -9.20 3.26
CA GLU A 131 -11.61 -10.55 3.72
C GLU A 131 -11.84 -11.52 2.55
N THR A 132 -12.35 -11.03 1.41
CA THR A 132 -12.49 -11.86 0.20
C THR A 132 -11.16 -12.39 -0.33
N LEU A 133 -10.04 -11.73 -0.02
CA LEU A 133 -8.70 -12.15 -0.44
C LEU A 133 -8.13 -13.30 0.41
N LEU A 134 -8.75 -13.59 1.56
CA LEU A 134 -8.33 -14.67 2.47
C LEU A 134 -9.01 -16.01 2.16
N SER A 135 -10.08 -15.98 1.36
CA SER A 135 -10.76 -17.14 0.80
C SER A 135 -9.82 -17.90 -0.12
#